data_AF-C0VPU6-F1
#
_entry.id   AF-C0VPU6-F1
#
_cell.length_a   1.000
_cell.length_b   1.000
_cell.length_c   1.000
_cell.angle_alpha   90.00
_cell.angle_beta   90.00
_cell.angle_gamma   90.00
#
_symmetry.space_group_name_H-M   'P 1'
#
loop_
_entity.id
_entity.type
_entity.pdbx_description
1 polymer ?
#
loop_
_entity_poly.entity_id
_entity_poly.type
_entity_poly.pdbx_seq_one_letter_code
_entity_poly.pdbx_strand_id
1 'polypeptide(L)'
;MVETITIFVLAIFVGYYVVWGVTPALHTPLMAVTNALSSIIVVGAMIQTVGLPFLGVEGSVHFQTINPISILGAIAVFLASINIFGGFAVTARMLEMFKPKQKKKEG
;
A
#
# COMPACT_ATOMS: atom_id res chain seq x y z
N MET A 1 -16.52 -3.66 18.12
CA MET A 1 -16.98 -2.45 17.39
C MET A 1 -16.36 -1.17 17.96
N VAL A 2 -16.45 -0.94 19.28
CA VAL A 2 -15.81 0.24 19.91
C VAL A 2 -14.30 0.29 19.64
N GLU A 3 -13.59 -0.84 19.78
CA GLU A 3 -12.15 -0.92 19.53
C GLU A 3 -11.73 -0.47 18.13
N THR A 4 -12.40 -0.96 17.07
CA THR A 4 -12.08 -0.59 15.68
C THR A 4 -12.34 0.90 15.42
N ILE A 5 -13.38 1.47 16.04
CA ILE A 5 -13.66 2.91 15.97
C ILE A 5 -12.56 3.70 16.69
N THR A 6 -12.14 3.25 17.87
CA THR A 6 -11.02 3.88 18.60
C THR A 6 -9.74 3.84 17.76
N ILE A 7 -9.39 2.70 17.18
CA ILE A 7 -8.21 2.56 16.29
C ILE A 7 -8.34 3.49 15.08
N PHE A 8 -9.52 3.53 14.44
CA PHE A 8 -9.78 4.37 13.28
C PHE A 8 -9.57 5.86 13.60
N VAL A 9 -10.19 6.34 14.68
CA VAL A 9 -10.07 7.75 15.11
C VAL A 9 -8.62 8.09 15.45
N LEU A 10 -7.93 7.25 16.24
CA LEU A 10 -6.53 7.47 16.60
C LEU A 10 -5.61 7.45 15.36
N ALA A 11 -5.87 6.57 14.39
CA ALA A 11 -5.11 6.51 13.14
C ALA A 11 -5.24 7.80 12.32
N ILE A 12 -6.41 8.46 12.32
CA ILE A 12 -6.59 9.77 11.67
C ILE A 12 -5.73 10.83 12.34
N PHE A 13 -5.73 10.89 13.68
CA PHE A 13 -4.88 11.82 14.42
C PHE A 13 -3.41 11.61 14.09
N VAL A 14 -2.93 10.35 14.11
CA VAL A 14 -1.55 10.02 13.74
C VAL A 14 -1.25 10.45 12.31
N GLY A 15 -2.12 10.13 11.35
CA GLY A 15 -1.95 10.50 9.95
C GLY A 15 -1.84 12.01 9.73
N TYR A 16 -2.67 12.80 10.43
CA TYR A 16 -2.64 14.26 10.37
C TYR A 16 -1.28 14.81 10.84
N TYR A 17 -0.79 14.39 12.01
CA TYR A 17 0.49 14.88 12.54
C TYR A 17 1.69 14.42 11.70
N VAL A 18 1.63 13.21 11.13
CA VAL A 18 2.68 12.70 10.23
C VAL A 18 2.79 13.52 8.95
N VAL A 19 1.65 13.89 8.35
CA VAL A 19 1.64 14.68 7.09
C VAL A 19 1.97 16.15 7.34
N TRP A 20 1.58 16.73 8.48
CA TRP A 20 1.84 18.13 8.78
C TRP A 20 3.34 18.46 8.93
N GLY A 21 4.15 17.51 9.38
CA GLY A 21 5.58 17.69 9.63
C GLY A 21 6.50 17.55 8.41
N VAL A 22 5.94 17.37 7.20
CA VAL A 22 6.76 17.12 5.99
C VAL A 22 7.39 18.40 5.44
N THR A 23 8.66 18.33 5.04
CA THR A 23 9.33 19.45 4.37
C THR A 23 8.62 19.81 3.06
N PRO A 24 8.40 21.10 2.72
CA PRO A 24 7.63 21.49 1.53
C PRO A 24 8.12 20.88 0.20
N ALA A 25 9.43 20.68 0.07
CA ALA A 25 10.03 20.07 -1.11
C ALA A 25 9.63 18.58 -1.32
N LEU A 26 9.10 17.92 -0.27
CA LEU A 26 8.74 16.52 -0.28
C LEU A 26 7.24 16.26 -0.53
N HIS A 27 6.40 17.28 -0.73
CA HIS A 27 4.96 17.05 -0.97
C HIS A 27 4.68 16.21 -2.23
N THR A 28 5.46 16.39 -3.30
CA THR A 28 5.30 15.58 -4.53
C THR A 28 5.74 14.12 -4.31
N PRO A 29 6.92 13.84 -3.71
CA PRO A 29 7.26 12.48 -3.26
C PRO A 29 6.27 11.87 -2.27
N LEU A 30 5.73 12.67 -1.34
CA LEU A 30 4.73 12.23 -0.36
C LEU A 30 3.44 11.79 -1.06
N MET A 31 2.97 12.55 -2.04
CA MET A 31 1.82 12.17 -2.86
C MET A 31 2.06 10.81 -3.54
N ALA A 32 3.26 10.57 -4.10
CA ALA A 32 3.61 9.28 -4.69
C ALA A 32 3.63 8.12 -3.66
N VAL A 33 4.19 8.35 -2.46
CA VAL A 33 4.17 7.37 -1.36
C VAL A 33 2.74 7.02 -0.95
N THR A 34 1.87 8.01 -0.78
CA THR A 34 0.49 7.77 -0.35
C THR A 34 -0.31 7.00 -1.39
N ASN A 35 -0.01 7.20 -2.68
CA ASN A 35 -0.56 6.36 -3.75
C ASN A 35 -0.09 4.90 -3.62
N ALA A 36 1.22 4.67 -3.45
CA ALA A 36 1.76 3.32 -3.25
C ALA A 36 1.16 2.63 -2.00
N LEU A 37 1.02 3.36 -0.89
CA LEU A 37 0.44 2.86 0.37
C LEU A 37 -1.05 2.52 0.27
N SER A 38 -1.80 3.20 -0.60
CA SER A 38 -3.21 2.88 -0.84
C SER A 38 -3.44 1.44 -1.32
N SER A 39 -2.37 0.79 -1.81
CA SER A 39 -2.37 -0.61 -2.23
C SER A 39 -2.60 -1.64 -1.11
N ILE A 40 -2.81 -1.21 0.14
CA ILE A 40 -3.25 -2.08 1.24
C ILE A 40 -4.53 -2.87 0.90
N ILE A 41 -5.31 -2.41 -0.09
CA ILE A 41 -6.42 -3.13 -0.71
C ILE A 41 -6.05 -4.56 -1.17
N VAL A 42 -4.77 -4.84 -1.44
CA VAL A 42 -4.30 -6.18 -1.81
C VAL A 42 -4.64 -7.23 -0.74
N VAL A 43 -4.64 -6.85 0.54
CA VAL A 43 -4.99 -7.75 1.65
C VAL A 43 -6.44 -8.19 1.53
N GLY A 44 -7.35 -7.25 1.27
CA GLY A 44 -8.76 -7.56 1.03
C GLY A 44 -8.97 -8.43 -0.21
N ALA A 45 -8.25 -8.12 -1.30
CA ALA A 45 -8.31 -8.91 -2.52
C ALA A 45 -7.81 -10.35 -2.31
N MET A 46 -6.73 -10.55 -1.55
CA MET A 46 -6.21 -11.88 -1.22
C MET A 46 -7.19 -12.70 -0.38
N ILE A 47 -7.77 -12.10 0.67
CA ILE A 47 -8.81 -12.73 1.49
C ILE A 47 -9.99 -13.16 0.60
N GLN A 48 -10.38 -12.30 -0.34
CA GLN A 48 -11.50 -12.59 -1.23
C GLN A 48 -11.17 -13.67 -2.27
N THR A 49 -9.91 -13.82 -2.66
CA THR A 49 -9.49 -14.79 -3.69
C THR A 49 -9.29 -16.19 -3.13
N VAL A 50 -8.59 -16.33 -2.00
CA VAL A 50 -8.14 -17.63 -1.47
C VAL A 50 -8.36 -17.78 0.05
N GLY A 51 -8.91 -16.77 0.73
CA GLY A 51 -8.89 -16.69 2.19
C GLY A 51 -7.46 -16.46 2.74
N LEU A 52 -7.33 -16.24 4.04
CA LEU A 52 -6.02 -16.21 4.72
C LEU A 52 -6.03 -17.26 5.84
N PRO A 53 -5.77 -18.55 5.51
CA PRO A 53 -5.86 -19.65 6.47
C PRO A 53 -4.93 -19.49 7.67
N PHE A 54 -3.74 -18.94 7.43
CA PHE A 54 -2.75 -18.64 8.48
C PHE A 54 -3.25 -17.61 9.51
N LEU A 55 -4.23 -16.77 9.14
CA LEU A 55 -4.83 -15.78 10.03
C LEU A 55 -6.21 -16.20 10.55
N GLY A 56 -6.63 -17.45 10.29
CA GLY A 56 -7.98 -17.92 10.63
C GLY A 56 -9.10 -17.20 9.88
N VAL A 57 -8.79 -16.54 8.76
CA VAL A 57 -9.78 -15.80 7.96
C VAL A 57 -10.23 -16.69 6.80
N GLU A 58 -11.43 -17.25 6.92
CA GLU A 58 -12.09 -17.94 5.81
C GLU A 58 -12.65 -16.90 4.83
N GLY A 59 -12.15 -16.94 3.59
CA GLY A 59 -12.74 -16.17 2.50
C GLY A 59 -14.05 -16.80 2.04
N SER A 60 -14.92 -16.03 1.40
CA SER A 60 -16.18 -16.52 0.80
C SER A 60 -15.97 -17.40 -0.45
N VAL A 61 -14.77 -17.96 -0.62
CA VAL A 61 -14.37 -18.80 -1.76
C VAL A 61 -13.80 -20.11 -1.23
N HIS A 62 -14.50 -21.21 -1.47
CA HIS A 62 -13.92 -22.54 -1.29
C HIS A 62 -12.93 -22.83 -2.42
N PHE A 63 -11.71 -23.25 -2.04
CA PHE A 63 -10.57 -23.52 -2.93
C PHE A 63 -10.88 -24.42 -4.14
N GLN A 64 -11.96 -25.21 -4.09
CA GLN A 64 -12.36 -26.13 -5.16
C GLN A 64 -13.35 -25.56 -6.19
N THR A 65 -13.85 -24.33 -6.04
CA THR A 65 -14.84 -23.78 -6.98
C THR A 65 -14.37 -22.43 -7.53
N ILE A 66 -14.07 -22.37 -8.82
CA ILE A 66 -13.85 -21.10 -9.52
C ILE A 66 -15.20 -20.38 -9.54
N ASN A 67 -15.33 -19.32 -8.74
CA ASN A 67 -16.50 -18.46 -8.65
C ASN A 67 -16.14 -17.09 -9.27
N PRO A 68 -17.10 -16.36 -9.87
CA PRO A 68 -16.88 -14.98 -10.31
C PRO A 68 -16.15 -14.08 -9.30
N ILE A 69 -16.41 -14.27 -8.00
CA ILE A 69 -15.79 -13.51 -6.91
C ILE A 69 -14.28 -13.80 -6.80
N SER A 70 -13.84 -15.05 -6.99
CA SER A 70 -12.42 -15.40 -6.93
C SER A 70 -11.64 -14.87 -8.13
N ILE A 71 -12.27 -14.83 -9.31
CA ILE A 71 -11.71 -14.21 -10.50
C ILE A 71 -11.55 -12.70 -10.29
N LEU A 72 -12.56 -12.03 -9.76
CA LEU A 72 -12.49 -10.59 -9.43
C LEU A 72 -11.42 -10.31 -8.38
N GLY A 73 -11.31 -11.17 -7.36
CA GLY A 73 -10.23 -11.11 -6.37
C GLY A 73 -8.85 -11.21 -7.02
N ALA A 74 -8.64 -12.18 -7.93
CA ALA A 74 -7.38 -12.35 -8.64
C ALA A 74 -7.02 -11.12 -9.51
N ILE A 75 -8.01 -10.54 -10.20
CA ILE A 75 -7.84 -9.29 -10.97
C ILE A 75 -7.48 -8.14 -10.01
N ALA A 76 -8.16 -8.04 -8.87
CA ALA A 76 -7.87 -7.00 -7.88
C ALA A 76 -6.45 -7.14 -7.30
N VAL A 77 -5.97 -8.36 -7.03
CA VAL A 77 -4.58 -8.61 -6.62
C VAL A 77 -3.61 -8.16 -7.71
N PHE A 78 -3.89 -8.47 -8.98
CA PHE A 78 -3.06 -8.06 -10.11
C PHE A 78 -2.98 -6.53 -10.25
N LEU A 79 -4.12 -5.83 -10.17
CA LEU A 79 -4.14 -4.36 -10.25
C LEU A 79 -3.47 -3.71 -9.04
N ALA A 80 -3.71 -4.23 -7.84
CA ALA A 80 -3.05 -3.74 -6.63
C ALA A 80 -1.53 -3.93 -6.70
N SER A 81 -1.05 -5.06 -7.22
CA SER A 81 0.39 -5.29 -7.36
C SER A 81 1.04 -4.31 -8.34
N ILE A 82 0.38 -3.95 -9.46
CA ILE A 82 0.87 -2.87 -10.34
C ILE A 82 1.04 -1.56 -9.57
N ASN A 83 0.06 -1.19 -8.73
CA ASN A 83 0.14 0.03 -7.92
C ASN A 83 1.26 -0.04 -6.87
N ILE A 84 1.46 -1.18 -6.19
CA ILE A 84 2.58 -1.40 -5.26
C ILE A 84 3.91 -1.16 -5.98
N PHE A 85 4.17 -1.95 -7.02
CA PHE A 85 5.47 -1.93 -7.69
C PHE A 85 5.72 -0.60 -8.40
N GLY A 86 4.74 -0.07 -9.13
CA GLY A 86 4.85 1.21 -9.82
C GLY A 86 5.00 2.38 -8.84
N GLY A 87 4.16 2.41 -7.80
CA GLY A 87 4.16 3.47 -6.79
C GLY A 87 5.48 3.55 -6.02
N PHE A 88 6.00 2.42 -5.55
CA PHE A 88 7.29 2.41 -4.84
C PHE A 88 8.48 2.65 -5.77
N ALA A 89 8.48 2.14 -7.00
CA ALA A 89 9.56 2.39 -7.95
C ALA A 89 9.67 3.87 -8.34
N VAL A 90 8.53 4.53 -8.59
CA VAL A 90 8.50 5.96 -8.91
C VAL A 90 8.91 6.79 -7.70
N THR A 91 8.39 6.46 -6.51
CA THR A 91 8.79 7.12 -5.26
C THR A 91 10.29 7.04 -5.02
N ALA A 92 10.90 5.87 -5.21
CA ALA A 92 12.34 5.69 -5.03
C ALA A 92 13.14 6.61 -5.96
N ARG A 93 12.76 6.68 -7.24
CA ARG A 93 13.39 7.59 -8.22
C ARG A 93 13.23 9.07 -7.83
N MET A 94 12.07 9.46 -7.30
CA MET A 94 11.85 10.82 -6.82
C MET A 94 12.75 11.15 -5.61
N LEU A 95 12.87 10.23 -4.65
CA LEU A 95 13.70 10.43 -3.45
C LEU A 95 15.19 10.40 -3.76
N GLU A 96 15.62 9.66 -4.79
CA GLU A 96 17.01 9.66 -5.26
C GLU A 96 17.49 11.02 -5.74
N MET A 97 16.58 11.87 -6.27
CA MET A 97 16.91 13.22 -6.69
C MET A 97 17.32 14.14 -5.52
N PHE A 98 16.96 13.78 -4.28
CA PHE A 98 17.34 14.52 -3.08
C PHE A 98 18.64 14.02 -2.46
N LYS A 99 19.22 12.91 -2.95
CA LYS A 99 20.51 12.42 -2.46
C LYS A 99 21.62 13.32 -3.01
N PRO A 100 22.57 13.79 -2.17
CA PRO A 100 23.72 14.53 -2.67
C PRO A 100 24.50 13.67 -3.65
N LYS A 101 24.82 14.22 -4.84
CA LYS A 101 25.66 13.52 -5.82
C LYS A 101 27.00 13.18 -5.15
N GLN A 102 27.36 11.90 -5.10
CA GLN A 102 28.70 11.50 -4.69
C GLN A 102 29.69 12.17 -5.63
N LYS A 103 30.56 13.04 -5.10
CA LYS A 103 31.70 13.55 -5.87
C LYS A 103 32.56 12.34 -6.22
N LYS A 104 32.53 11.94 -7.50
CA LYS A 104 33.52 11.03 -8.07
C LYS A 104 34.87 11.70 -7.79
N LYS A 105 35.72 11.08 -6.97
CA LYS A 105 37.12 11.51 -6.84
C LYS A 105 37.75 11.24 -8.21
N GLU A 106 37.79 12.26 -9.04
CA GLU A 106 38.69 12.31 -10.18
C GLU A 106 40.09 12.31 -9.59
N GLY A 107 40.84 11.25 -9.90
CA GLY A 107 42.26 11.12 -9.57
C GLY A 107 43.12 11.88 -10.56
#